data_AF-A0A8J1U9V9-F1
#
_entry.id   AF-A0A8J1U9V9-F1
#
_cell.length_a   1.000
_cell.length_b   1.000
_cell.length_c   1.000
_cell.angle_alpha   90.00
_cell.angle_beta   90.00
_cell.angle_gamma   90.00
#
_symmetry.space_group_name_H-M   'P 1'
#
loop_
_entity.id
_entity.type
_entity.pdbx_description
1 polymer ?
#
loop_
_entity_poly.entity_id
_entity_poly.type
_entity_poly.pdbx_seq_one_letter_code
_entity_poly.pdbx_strand_id
1 'polypeptide(L)'
;MASGVSSEPLVVIIPVDGSTHSEHAFDWYNTYLHKSGNKVVILHVYDAKIPTSQSHLETLNGIIAQDQTHVKVITDKYKKKMKDAKKSGEVNSVKGSPGEVIIKQAKEKNASMIVMSSRGMGSLRRTILGSVSDYVIHHSDVPVMVVPKK
;
A
#
# COMPACT_ATOMS: atom_id res chain seq x y z
N MET A 1 -19.12 20.90 26.41
CA MET A 1 -17.67 20.79 26.66
C MET A 1 -17.20 19.44 26.14
N ALA A 2 -16.88 19.33 24.85
CA ALA A 2 -16.31 18.10 24.32
C ALA A 2 -14.88 17.99 24.84
N SER A 3 -14.64 17.02 25.72
CA SER A 3 -13.32 16.71 26.26
C SER A 3 -12.32 16.56 25.12
N GLY A 4 -11.29 17.39 25.12
CA GLY A 4 -10.16 17.30 24.22
C GLY A 4 -9.48 15.95 24.40
N VAL A 5 -9.78 15.01 23.52
CA VAL A 5 -8.85 13.91 23.24
C VAL A 5 -7.80 14.53 22.35
N SER A 6 -6.62 14.85 22.90
CA SER A 6 -5.44 14.98 22.07
C SER A 6 -5.22 13.61 21.42
N SER A 7 -5.73 13.41 20.22
CA SER A 7 -5.56 12.15 19.52
C SER A 7 -4.08 12.03 19.20
N GLU A 8 -3.43 11.03 19.82
CA GLU A 8 -2.06 10.64 19.47
C GLU A 8 -1.92 10.55 17.93
N PRO A 9 -0.77 10.98 17.38
CA PRO A 9 -0.49 10.84 15.95
C PRO A 9 -0.82 9.44 15.43
N LEU A 10 -1.80 9.35 14.52
CA LEU A 10 -2.19 8.06 13.95
C LEU A 10 -1.18 7.61 12.91
N VAL A 11 -0.91 6.30 12.87
CA VAL A 11 -0.15 5.67 11.79
C VAL A 11 -1.14 5.09 10.79
N VAL A 12 -1.14 5.59 9.56
CA VAL A 12 -2.04 5.11 8.49
C VAL A 12 -1.23 4.39 7.43
N ILE A 13 -1.55 3.12 7.18
CA ILE A 13 -0.95 2.35 6.09
C ILE A 13 -1.78 2.52 4.82
N ILE A 14 -1.11 2.86 3.72
CA ILE A 14 -1.72 2.91 2.38
C ILE A 14 -0.97 1.93 1.48
N PRO A 15 -1.52 0.72 1.26
CA PRO A 15 -0.97 -0.22 0.32
C PRO A 15 -1.11 0.30 -1.12
N VAL A 16 -0.06 0.19 -1.91
CA VAL A 16 -0.03 0.65 -3.29
C VAL A 16 0.55 -0.41 -4.21
N ASP A 17 0.04 -0.50 -5.43
CA ASP A 17 0.48 -1.46 -6.45
C ASP A 17 0.89 -0.77 -7.77
N GLY A 18 0.98 0.55 -7.77
CA GLY A 18 1.27 1.37 -8.95
C GLY A 18 0.06 1.68 -9.83
N SER A 19 -1.11 1.08 -9.57
CA SER A 19 -2.34 1.36 -10.31
C SER A 19 -2.90 2.75 -10.04
N THR A 20 -3.70 3.26 -10.99
CA THR A 20 -4.47 4.50 -10.80
C THR A 20 -5.49 4.41 -9.67
N HIS A 21 -5.94 3.20 -9.32
CA HIS A 21 -6.83 2.96 -8.19
C HIS A 21 -6.13 3.17 -6.85
N SER A 22 -4.92 2.60 -6.69
CA SER A 22 -4.12 2.84 -5.47
C SER A 22 -3.74 4.31 -5.32
N GLU A 23 -3.45 4.97 -6.44
CA GLU A 23 -3.18 6.41 -6.47
C GLU A 23 -4.41 7.23 -6.04
N HIS A 24 -5.59 6.86 -6.52
CA HIS A 24 -6.83 7.48 -6.11
C HIS A 24 -7.08 7.32 -4.60
N ALA A 25 -6.80 6.15 -4.02
CA ALA A 25 -6.95 5.94 -2.58
C ALA A 25 -6.02 6.84 -1.74
N PHE A 26 -4.77 6.99 -2.17
CA PHE A 26 -3.82 7.93 -1.56
C PHE A 26 -4.31 9.38 -1.64
N ASP A 27 -4.74 9.83 -2.82
CA ASP A 27 -5.21 11.21 -3.02
C ASP A 27 -6.49 11.47 -2.21
N TRP A 28 -7.43 10.53 -2.22
CA TRP A 28 -8.67 10.61 -1.44
C TRP A 28 -8.38 10.75 0.06
N TYR A 29 -7.50 9.91 0.62
CA TYR A 29 -7.11 10.00 2.03
C TYR A 29 -6.53 11.39 2.36
N ASN A 30 -5.64 11.89 1.50
CA ASN A 30 -5.01 13.18 1.70
C ASN A 30 -5.97 14.35 1.63
N THR A 31 -6.99 14.28 0.78
CA THR A 31 -7.99 15.33 0.60
C THR A 31 -9.01 15.33 1.74
N TYR A 32 -9.48 14.17 2.18
CA TYR A 32 -10.69 14.09 3.01
C TYR A 32 -10.46 13.63 4.45
N LEU A 33 -9.40 12.86 4.73
CA LEU A 33 -9.24 12.22 6.04
C LEU A 33 -7.97 12.62 6.79
N HIS A 34 -6.91 12.95 6.07
CA HIS A 34 -5.61 13.26 6.67
C HIS A 34 -5.69 14.46 7.63
N LYS A 35 -5.12 14.31 8.83
CA LYS A 35 -4.93 15.38 9.82
C LYS A 35 -3.46 15.63 10.10
N SER A 36 -3.12 16.86 10.50
CA SER A 36 -1.76 17.19 10.94
C SER A 36 -1.33 16.26 12.09
N GLY A 37 -0.09 15.79 12.06
CA GLY A 37 0.45 14.83 13.01
C GLY A 37 0.38 13.38 12.53
N ASN A 38 -0.63 12.98 11.75
CA ASN A 38 -0.72 11.61 11.22
C ASN A 38 0.53 11.25 10.39
N LYS A 39 1.07 10.05 10.62
CA LYS A 39 2.16 9.48 9.82
C LYS A 39 1.57 8.55 8.76
N VAL A 40 1.97 8.75 7.51
CA VAL A 40 1.52 7.91 6.39
C VAL A 40 2.62 6.93 6.01
N VAL A 41 2.29 5.65 6.00
CA VAL A 41 3.16 4.57 5.56
C VAL A 41 2.66 4.10 4.21
N ILE A 42 3.35 4.48 3.15
CA ILE A 42 3.09 3.91 1.82
C ILE A 42 3.76 2.55 1.76
N LEU A 43 2.98 1.51 1.48
CA LEU A 43 3.46 0.13 1.45
C LEU A 43 3.26 -0.46 0.05
N HIS A 44 4.35 -0.62 -0.69
CA HIS A 44 4.32 -1.39 -1.92
C HIS A 44 4.73 -2.84 -1.63
N VAL A 45 3.88 -3.80 -1.97
CA VAL A 45 4.22 -5.23 -1.84
C VAL A 45 4.46 -5.82 -3.22
N TYR A 46 5.61 -6.43 -3.42
CA TYR A 46 5.98 -7.06 -4.68
C TYR A 46 6.25 -8.55 -4.49
N ASP A 47 5.83 -9.32 -5.49
CA ASP A 47 6.12 -10.75 -5.58
C ASP A 47 7.28 -10.95 -6.55
N ALA A 48 8.48 -11.18 -6.02
CA ALA A 48 9.58 -11.62 -6.86
C ALA A 48 9.42 -13.13 -7.09
N LYS A 49 8.71 -13.49 -8.17
CA LYS A 49 8.63 -14.85 -8.67
C LYS A 49 10.02 -15.28 -9.11
N ILE A 50 10.69 -16.08 -8.29
CA ILE A 50 11.95 -16.70 -8.68
C ILE A 50 11.60 -17.95 -9.48
N PRO A 51 11.81 -18.00 -10.81
CA PRO A 51 11.64 -19.24 -11.56
C PRO A 51 12.58 -20.31 -10.99
N THR A 52 12.02 -21.45 -10.60
CA THR A 52 12.70 -22.54 -9.89
C THR A 52 13.48 -23.49 -10.81
N SER A 53 13.59 -23.20 -12.12
CA SER A 53 14.35 -24.04 -13.06
C SER A 53 15.78 -23.53 -13.26
N GLN A 54 16.74 -24.48 -13.35
CA GLN A 54 18.19 -24.22 -13.47
C GLN A 54 18.62 -23.53 -14.78
N SER A 55 17.75 -23.47 -15.81
CA SER A 55 18.10 -23.01 -17.16
C SER A 55 18.00 -21.49 -17.38
N HIS A 56 18.13 -20.67 -16.34
CA HIS A 56 17.66 -19.28 -16.39
C HIS A 56 18.52 -18.27 -15.63
N LEU A 57 19.83 -18.47 -15.43
CA LEU A 57 20.66 -17.52 -14.65
C LEU A 57 20.75 -16.12 -15.28
N GLU A 58 20.85 -16.00 -16.60
CA GLU A 58 20.84 -14.69 -17.29
C GLU A 58 19.45 -14.05 -17.26
N THR A 59 18.39 -14.84 -17.44
CA THR A 59 17.02 -14.35 -17.33
C THR A 59 16.62 -14.00 -15.90
N LEU A 60 17.20 -14.67 -14.90
CA LEU A 60 17.06 -14.34 -13.48
C LEU A 60 17.63 -12.94 -13.19
N ASN A 61 18.81 -12.60 -13.72
CA ASN A 61 19.36 -11.26 -13.58
C ASN A 61 18.47 -10.20 -14.25
N GLY A 62 17.94 -10.48 -15.44
CA GLY A 62 17.00 -9.60 -16.14
C GLY A 62 15.68 -9.38 -15.38
N ILE A 63 15.08 -10.47 -14.86
CA ILE A 63 13.85 -10.43 -14.06
C ILE A 63 14.08 -9.66 -12.75
N ILE A 64 15.18 -9.94 -12.05
CA ILE A 64 15.54 -9.25 -10.80
C ILE A 64 15.76 -7.76 -11.04
N ALA A 65 16.48 -7.40 -12.11
CA ALA A 65 16.72 -5.99 -12.47
C ALA A 65 15.42 -5.27 -12.87
N GLN A 66 14.52 -5.94 -13.58
CA GLN A 66 13.22 -5.41 -13.97
C GLN A 66 12.31 -5.19 -12.75
N ASP A 67 12.24 -6.16 -11.83
CA ASP A 67 11.50 -6.06 -10.58
C ASP A 67 12.03 -4.91 -9.71
N GLN A 68 13.36 -4.80 -9.58
CA GLN A 68 14.00 -3.68 -8.86
C GLN A 68 13.68 -2.34 -9.50
N THR A 69 13.67 -2.25 -10.83
CA THR A 69 13.31 -1.04 -11.56
C THR A 69 11.86 -0.65 -11.30
N HIS A 70 10.93 -1.60 -11.34
CA HIS A 70 9.51 -1.34 -11.11
C HIS A 70 9.24 -0.92 -9.66
N VAL A 71 9.85 -1.59 -8.68
CA VAL A 71 9.83 -1.21 -7.27
C VAL A 71 10.35 0.22 -7.08
N LYS A 72 11.47 0.56 -7.72
CA LYS A 72 12.04 1.91 -7.64
C LYS A 72 11.12 2.96 -8.24
N VAL A 73 10.52 2.70 -9.40
CA VAL A 73 9.57 3.63 -10.04
C VAL A 73 8.38 3.93 -9.14
N ILE A 74 7.77 2.89 -8.55
CA ILE A 74 6.62 3.07 -7.65
C ILE A 74 7.04 3.82 -6.39
N THR A 75 8.13 3.42 -5.75
CA THR A 75 8.58 4.07 -4.51
C THR A 75 8.98 5.53 -4.74
N ASP A 76 9.71 5.85 -5.81
CA ASP A 76 10.10 7.22 -6.14
C ASP A 76 8.88 8.10 -6.47
N LYS A 77 7.87 7.55 -7.17
CA LYS A 77 6.58 8.24 -7.39
C LYS A 77 5.95 8.64 -6.07
N TYR A 78 5.79 7.71 -5.12
CA TYR A 78 5.13 8.00 -3.85
C TYR A 78 5.98 8.85 -2.91
N LYS A 79 7.32 8.74 -2.93
CA LYS A 79 8.22 9.68 -2.22
C LYS A 79 8.00 11.10 -2.70
N LYS A 80 7.90 11.32 -4.02
CA LYS A 80 7.59 12.63 -4.60
C LYS A 80 6.20 13.12 -4.16
N LYS A 81 5.16 12.28 -4.24
CA LYS A 81 3.80 12.68 -3.81
C LYS A 81 3.73 13.02 -2.32
N MET A 82 4.38 12.23 -1.46
CA MET A 82 4.49 12.51 -0.02
C MET A 82 5.16 13.85 0.24
N LYS A 83 6.25 14.15 -0.47
CA LYS A 83 6.96 15.44 -0.38
C LYS A 83 6.09 16.61 -0.85
N ASP A 84 5.49 16.51 -2.03
CA ASP A 84 4.66 17.56 -2.62
C ASP A 84 3.43 17.88 -1.75
N ALA A 85 2.83 16.84 -1.14
CA ALA A 85 1.70 16.96 -0.23
C ALA A 85 2.10 17.24 1.24
N LYS A 86 3.40 17.45 1.53
CA LYS A 86 3.96 17.73 2.86
C LYS A 86 3.53 16.72 3.94
N LYS A 87 3.53 15.43 3.60
CA LYS A 87 3.12 14.35 4.49
C LYS A 87 4.32 13.80 5.27
N SER A 88 4.13 13.52 6.55
CA SER A 88 5.12 12.83 7.38
C SER A 88 4.93 11.31 7.25
N GLY A 89 6.01 10.55 7.41
CA GLY A 89 6.01 9.10 7.35
C GLY A 89 7.03 8.54 6.38
N GLU A 90 6.73 7.39 5.77
CA GLU A 90 7.71 6.60 5.04
C GLU A 90 7.11 5.88 3.82
N VAL A 91 7.97 5.51 2.89
CA VAL A 91 7.61 4.76 1.68
C VAL A 91 8.47 3.51 1.64
N ASN A 92 7.83 2.35 1.84
CA ASN A 92 8.50 1.06 1.95
C ASN A 92 8.11 0.14 0.78
N SER A 93 9.02 -0.78 0.46
CA SER A 93 8.73 -1.91 -0.41
C SER A 93 9.11 -3.21 0.28
N VAL A 94 8.18 -4.15 0.31
CA VAL A 94 8.36 -5.43 1.00
C VAL A 94 8.06 -6.56 0.02
N LYS A 95 8.92 -7.58 0.00
CA LYS A 95 8.67 -8.79 -0.78
C LYS A 95 7.69 -9.70 -0.04
N GLY A 96 6.69 -10.23 -0.74
CA GLY A 96 5.83 -11.30 -0.20
C GLY A 96 4.41 -11.30 -0.76
N SER A 97 3.54 -12.08 -0.11
CA SER A 97 2.09 -12.12 -0.40
C SER A 97 1.44 -10.79 0.01
N PRO A 98 0.83 -10.01 -0.91
CA PRO A 98 0.32 -8.66 -0.62
C PRO A 98 -0.60 -8.58 0.60
N GLY A 99 -1.60 -9.45 0.69
CA GLY A 99 -2.55 -9.46 1.80
C GLY A 99 -1.86 -9.70 3.15
N GLU A 100 -1.08 -10.77 3.26
CA GLU A 100 -0.36 -11.14 4.48
C GLU A 100 0.64 -10.07 4.91
N VAL A 101 1.40 -9.52 3.96
CA VAL A 101 2.38 -8.46 4.24
C VAL A 101 1.69 -7.20 4.75
N ILE A 102 0.55 -6.81 4.16
CA ILE A 102 -0.22 -5.64 4.62
C ILE A 102 -0.66 -5.84 6.08
N ILE A 103 -1.24 -6.99 6.41
CA ILE A 103 -1.68 -7.31 7.78
C ILE A 103 -0.49 -7.30 8.75
N LYS A 104 0.61 -7.96 8.38
CA LYS A 104 1.83 -8.00 9.18
C LYS A 104 2.40 -6.60 9.43
N GLN A 105 2.50 -5.77 8.40
CA GLN A 105 3.01 -4.39 8.52
C GLN A 105 2.08 -3.51 9.36
N ALA A 106 0.76 -3.70 9.26
CA ALA A 106 -0.21 -2.99 10.10
C ALA A 106 0.02 -3.28 11.58
N LYS A 107 0.26 -4.55 11.93
CA LYS A 107 0.60 -4.95 13.29
C LYS A 107 1.96 -4.41 13.75
N GLU A 108 3.02 -4.60 12.96
CA GLU A 108 4.39 -4.19 13.31
C GLU A 108 4.51 -2.67 13.52
N LYS A 109 3.74 -1.88 12.79
CA LYS A 109 3.77 -0.41 12.87
C LYS A 109 2.74 0.17 13.82
N ASN A 110 1.99 -0.67 14.55
CA ASN A 110 0.86 -0.26 15.38
C ASN A 110 -0.08 0.69 14.60
N ALA A 111 -0.42 0.29 13.37
CA ALA A 111 -1.26 1.09 12.51
C ALA A 111 -2.62 1.34 13.17
N SER A 112 -3.16 2.53 12.99
CA SER A 112 -4.50 2.89 13.47
C SER A 112 -5.57 2.62 12.40
N MET A 113 -5.17 2.52 11.13
CA MET A 113 -6.04 2.28 9.99
C MET A 113 -5.24 1.81 8.76
N ILE A 114 -5.89 1.03 7.90
CA ILE A 114 -5.45 0.75 6.54
C ILE A 114 -6.38 1.49 5.57
N VAL A 115 -5.84 2.24 4.62
CA VAL A 115 -6.61 2.85 3.52
C VAL A 115 -6.14 2.23 2.21
N MET A 116 -7.05 1.59 1.48
CA MET A 116 -6.70 0.92 0.23
C MET A 116 -7.78 1.07 -0.82
N SER A 117 -7.41 0.85 -2.08
CA SER A 117 -8.39 0.78 -3.16
C SER A 117 -9.15 -0.55 -3.12
N SER A 118 -10.43 -0.50 -3.52
CA SER A 118 -11.26 -1.70 -3.77
C SER A 118 -10.69 -2.61 -4.85
N ARG A 119 -9.82 -2.07 -5.73
CA ARG A 119 -9.27 -2.72 -6.92
C ARG A 119 -7.79 -2.40 -7.10
N GLY A 120 -7.08 -3.27 -7.81
CA GLY A 120 -5.67 -3.10 -8.17
C GLY A 120 -5.39 -3.52 -9.62
N MET A 121 -4.14 -3.83 -9.93
CA MET A 121 -3.66 -4.12 -11.29
C MET A 121 -4.36 -5.30 -12.00
N GLY A 122 -4.77 -6.34 -11.27
CA GLY A 122 -5.32 -7.59 -11.85
C GLY A 122 -6.85 -7.65 -12.00
N SER A 123 -7.57 -6.53 -11.91
CA SER A 123 -9.01 -6.57 -11.61
C SER A 123 -9.91 -7.14 -12.74
N LEU A 124 -10.62 -8.22 -12.41
CA LEU A 124 -11.73 -8.78 -13.19
C LEU A 124 -12.97 -7.88 -13.11
N ARG A 125 -13.59 -7.56 -14.26
CA ARG A 125 -14.71 -6.60 -14.37
C ARG A 125 -15.97 -6.93 -13.54
N ARG A 126 -16.14 -8.18 -13.06
CA ARG A 126 -17.40 -8.66 -12.44
C ARG A 126 -17.44 -8.63 -10.91
N THR A 127 -16.32 -8.46 -10.23
CA THR A 127 -16.28 -8.45 -8.75
C THR A 127 -16.52 -7.05 -8.17
N ILE A 128 -16.76 -6.94 -6.87
CA ILE A 128 -16.85 -5.63 -6.18
C ILE A 128 -15.48 -5.30 -5.57
N LEU A 129 -14.86 -6.27 -4.89
CA LEU A 129 -13.53 -6.21 -4.30
C LEU A 129 -12.49 -6.98 -5.13
N GLY A 130 -11.24 -6.54 -5.09
CA GLY A 130 -10.07 -7.30 -5.55
C GLY A 130 -9.60 -8.30 -4.48
N SER A 131 -8.79 -9.28 -4.87
CA SER A 131 -8.31 -10.33 -3.96
C SER A 131 -7.56 -9.79 -2.75
N VAL A 132 -6.73 -8.75 -2.92
CA VAL A 132 -5.96 -8.16 -1.81
C VAL A 132 -6.86 -7.37 -0.86
N SER A 133 -7.78 -6.55 -1.39
CA SER A 133 -8.74 -5.82 -0.55
C SER A 133 -9.69 -6.74 0.20
N ASP A 134 -10.15 -7.80 -0.46
CA ASP A 134 -10.99 -8.82 0.15
C ASP A 134 -10.25 -9.52 1.30
N TYR A 135 -9.01 -9.94 1.05
CA TYR A 135 -8.17 -10.54 2.08
C TYR A 135 -7.97 -9.60 3.28
N VAL A 136 -7.58 -8.33 3.05
CA VAL A 136 -7.26 -7.39 4.12
C VAL A 136 -8.49 -7.07 4.99
N ILE A 137 -9.68 -6.90 4.39
CA ILE A 137 -10.91 -6.64 5.15
C ILE A 137 -11.25 -7.78 6.11
N HIS A 138 -11.01 -9.04 5.70
CA HIS A 138 -11.32 -10.20 6.53
C HIS A 138 -10.28 -10.49 7.63
N HIS A 139 -9.03 -10.00 7.49
CA HIS A 139 -7.92 -10.38 8.37
C HIS A 139 -7.32 -9.21 9.16
N SER A 140 -7.82 -7.99 8.99
CA SER A 140 -7.28 -6.80 9.65
C SER A 140 -7.81 -6.66 11.07
N ASP A 141 -6.89 -6.50 12.03
CA ASP A 141 -7.20 -6.13 13.42
C ASP A 141 -7.50 -4.63 13.59
N VAL A 142 -7.30 -3.84 12.53
CA VAL A 142 -7.51 -2.37 12.52
C VAL A 142 -8.56 -1.98 11.47
N PRO A 143 -9.25 -0.83 11.63
CA PRO A 143 -10.20 -0.36 10.64
C PRO A 143 -9.62 -0.30 9.22
N VAL A 144 -10.38 -0.81 8.26
CA VAL A 144 -10.02 -0.78 6.84
C VAL A 144 -10.96 0.16 6.09
N MET A 145 -10.39 1.19 5.47
CA MET A 145 -11.10 2.07 4.57
C MET A 145 -10.86 1.66 3.12
N VAL A 146 -11.95 1.32 2.44
CA VAL A 146 -11.91 0.88 1.04
C VAL A 146 -12.39 2.00 0.14
N VAL A 147 -11.52 2.50 -0.72
CA VAL A 147 -11.83 3.55 -1.69
C VAL A 147 -12.30 2.89 -3.00
N PRO A 148 -13.50 3.20 -3.52
CA PRO A 148 -13.97 2.64 -4.78
C PRO A 148 -13.03 3.01 -5.94
N LYS A 149 -13.08 2.25 -7.03
CA LYS A 149 -12.37 2.66 -8.24
C LYS A 149 -12.84 4.06 -8.67
N LYS A 150 -11.90 4.85 -9.20
CA LYS A 150 -12.22 6.09 -9.89
C LYS A 150 -13.08 5.82 -11.13
#